data_AF-V6Z0E1-F1
#
_entry.id   AF-V6Z0E1-F1
#
_cell.length_a   1.000
_cell.length_b   1.000
_cell.length_c   1.000
_cell.angle_alpha   90.00
_cell.angle_beta   90.00
_cell.angle_gamma   90.00
#
_symmetry.space_group_name_H-M   'P 1'
#
loop_
_entity.id
_entity.type
_entity.pdbx_description
1 polymer ?
#
loop_
_entity_poly.entity_id
_entity_poly.type
_entity_poly.pdbx_seq_one_letter_code
_entity_poly.pdbx_strand_id
1 'polypeptide(L)' 'MPRSEDVILTNMCLVEDKDGNCVVQIRDPKRYDWSGAVFPGGDCVIIMTGA' A
#
# COMPACT_ATOMS: atom_id res chain seq x y z
N MET A 1 -7.01 28.03 4.06
CA MET A 1 -7.02 27.28 5.33
C MET A 1 -5.91 26.25 5.27
N PRO A 2 -5.02 26.15 6.27
CA PRO A 2 -4.19 24.96 6.41
C PRO A 2 -5.10 23.74 6.61
N ARG A 3 -4.71 22.59 6.07
CA ARG A 3 -5.47 21.34 6.23
C ARG A 3 -5.43 20.92 7.71
N SER A 4 -6.53 20.38 8.23
CA SER A 4 -6.61 19.92 9.63
C SER A 4 -5.92 18.56 9.85
N GLU A 5 -5.63 17.85 8.77
CA GLU A 5 -5.10 16.49 8.78
C GLU A 5 -4.06 16.31 7.67
N ASP A 6 -3.13 15.39 7.92
CA ASP A 6 -2.12 14.97 6.95
C ASP A 6 -2.73 13.97 5.96
N VAL A 7 -2.30 14.07 4.70
CA VAL A 7 -2.68 13.14 3.64
C VAL A 7 -1.49 12.25 3.32
N ILE A 8 -1.62 10.96 3.60
CA ILE A 8 -0.64 9.94 3.24
C ILE A 8 -1.24 9.10 2.12
N LEU A 9 -0.59 9.09 0.95
CA LEU A 9 -1.00 8.24 -0.18
C LEU A 9 -0.14 6.98 -0.22
N THR A 10 -0.79 5.83 -0.27
CA THR A 10 -0.17 4.51 -0.39
C THR A 10 -0.76 3.77 -1.59
N ASN A 11 -0.10 2.70 -2.00
CA ASN A 11 -0.63 1.78 -3.02
C ASN A 11 -0.75 0.36 -2.46
N MET A 12 -1.58 -0.43 -3.13
CA MET A 12 -1.63 -1.89 -3.05
C MET A 12 -1.76 -2.44 -4.46
N CYS A 13 -1.20 -3.62 -4.70
CA CYS A 13 -1.25 -4.30 -5.98
C CYS A 13 -1.75 -5.74 -5.80
N LEU A 14 -2.82 -6.09 -6.52
CA LEU A 14 -3.25 -7.47 -6.67
C LEU A 14 -2.46 -8.08 -7.82
N VAL A 15 -1.69 -9.13 -7.53
CA VAL A 15 -0.95 -9.90 -8.52
C VAL A 15 -1.49 -11.33 -8.50
N GLU A 16 -2.04 -11.76 -9.62
CA GLU A 16 -2.63 -13.09 -9.81
C GLU A 16 -1.76 -13.93 -10.76
N ASP A 17 -1.56 -15.21 -10.44
CA ASP A 17 -0.94 -16.16 -11.35
C ASP A 17 -1.97 -16.79 -12.32
N LYS A 18 -1.53 -17.72 -13.17
CA LYS A 18 -2.43 -18.35 -14.15
C LYS A 18 -3.40 -19.36 -13.54
N ASP A 19 -3.16 -19.76 -12.29
CA ASP A 19 -3.95 -20.75 -11.56
C ASP A 19 -4.97 -20.07 -10.61
N GLY A 20 -5.03 -18.73 -10.62
CA GLY A 20 -5.94 -17.93 -9.80
C GLY A 20 -5.43 -17.65 -8.38
N ASN A 21 -4.16 -17.94 -8.08
CA ASN A 21 -3.60 -17.61 -6.77
C ASN A 21 -3.13 -16.16 -6.74
N CYS A 22 -3.27 -15.53 -5.58
CA CYS A 22 -2.85 -14.14 -5.37
C CYS A 22 -1.58 -14.05 -4.50
N VAL A 23 -0.69 -13.13 -4.85
CA VAL A 23 0.44 -12.77 -3.99
C VAL A 23 -0.06 -12.00 -2.77
N VAL A 24 0.28 -12.49 -1.58
CA VAL A 24 0.00 -11.82 -0.31
C VAL A 24 1.29 -11.62 0.49
N GLN A 25 1.35 -10.54 1.24
CA GLN A 25 2.41 -10.26 2.20
C GLN A 25 1.86 -10.46 3.62
N ILE A 26 2.59 -11.23 4.44
CA ILE A 26 2.29 -11.36 5.87
C ILE A 26 2.99 -10.25 6.64
N ARG A 27 2.21 -9.38 7.30
CA ARG A 27 2.74 -8.28 8.12
C ARG A 27 2.92 -8.71 9.57
N ASP A 28 4.16 -8.58 10.06
CA ASP A 28 4.50 -8.79 11.47
C ASP A 28 4.17 -7.53 12.30
N PRO A 29 3.49 -7.66 13.45
CA PRO A 29 3.09 -6.53 14.28
C PRO A 29 4.27 -5.73 14.88
N LYS A 30 5.49 -6.28 14.89
CA LYS A 30 6.70 -5.56 15.31
C LYS A 30 7.13 -4.48 14.31
N ARG A 31 6.69 -4.61 13.05
CA ARG A 31 7.08 -3.71 11.96
C ARG A 31 5.92 -2.85 11.45
N TYR A 32 4.68 -3.31 11.61
CA TYR A 32 3.49 -2.66 11.07
C TYR A 32 2.43 -2.50 12.16
N ASP A 33 1.69 -1.40 12.12
CA ASP A 33 0.62 -1.09 13.08
C ASP A 33 -0.52 -2.12 13.05
N TRP A 34 -0.65 -2.87 11.95
CA TRP A 34 -1.59 -3.96 11.82
C TRP A 34 -0.94 -5.19 11.17
N SER A 35 -1.17 -6.35 11.80
CA SER A 35 -0.69 -7.65 11.34
C SER A 35 -1.74 -8.39 10.52
N GLY A 36 -1.28 -9.31 9.67
CA GLY A 36 -2.16 -10.15 8.86
C GLY A 36 -1.68 -10.29 7.41
N ALA A 37 -2.49 -11.00 6.62
CA ALA A 37 -2.27 -11.16 5.18
C ALA A 37 -2.90 -9.99 4.43
N VAL A 38 -2.10 -9.29 3.63
CA VAL A 38 -2.53 -8.14 2.83
C VAL A 38 -1.93 -8.20 1.42
N PHE A 39 -2.51 -7.47 0.48
CA PHE A 39 -1.87 -7.27 -0.82
C PHE A 39 -0.56 -6.48 -0.66
N PRO A 40 0.48 -6.83 -1.45
CA PRO A 40 1.74 -6.10 -1.44
C PRO A 40 1.53 -4.64 -1.88
N GLY A 41 2.34 -3.74 -1.35
CA GLY A 41 2.23 -2.31 -1.61
C GLY A 41 3.16 -1.50 -0.71
N GLY A 42 3.07 -0.17 -0.81
CA GLY A 42 3.92 0.71 -0.01
C GLY A 42 3.62 2.19 -0.21
N ASP A 43 4.56 3.02 0.23
CA ASP A 43 4.45 4.48 0.12
C ASP A 43 4.52 4.94 -1.33
N CYS A 44 3.72 5.94 -1.66
CA CYS A 44 3.73 6.56 -2.98
C CYS A 44 4.58 7.83 -2.98
N VAL A 45 5.47 7.96 -3.97
CA VAL A 45 6.08 9.25 -4.33
C VAL A 45 5.21 9.90 -5.38
N ILE A 46 4.60 11.04 -5.04
CA ILE A 46 3.82 11.82 -6.01
C ILE A 46 4.78 12.70 -6.81
N ILE A 47 4.99 12.37 -8.08
CA ILE A 47 5.69 13.25 -9.03
C ILE A 47 4.62 14.05 -9.78
N MET A 48 4.41 15.29 -9.37
CA MET A 48 3.56 16.23 -10.10
C MET A 48 4.28 16.66 -11.38
N THR A 49 4.03 15.96 -12.49
CA THR A 49 4.42 16.44 -13.82
C THR A 49 3.29 17.36 -14.30
N GLY A 50 3.57 18.66 -14.34
CA GLY A 50 2.59 19.66 -14.75
C GLY A 50 2.24 19.54 -16.24
N ALA A 51 0.99 19.87 -16.58
CA ALA A 51 0.57 20.22 -17.94
C ALA A 51 0.89 21.68 -18.23
#